data_AF-A0AAJ4YDA4-F1
#
_entry.id   AF-A0AAJ4YDA4-F1
#
_cell.length_a   1.000
_cell.length_b   1.000
_cell.length_c   1.000
_cell.angle_alpha   90.00
_cell.angle_beta   90.00
_cell.angle_gamma   90.00
#
_symmetry.space_group_name_H-M   'P 1'
#
loop_
_entity.id
_entity.type
_entity.pdbx_description
1 polymer ?
#
loop_
_entity_poly.entity_id
_entity_poly.type
_entity_poly.pdbx_seq_one_letter_code
_entity_poly.pdbx_strand_id
1 'polypeptide(L)' 'MIAKEVQPVLVALPRGGVNLVEARHHNLTDDPHLFFVHYWAVGDAVSLAKAIRRAVDTTNVVRMPGGAA' A
#
# COMPACT_ATOMS: atom_id res chain seq x y z
N MET A 1 -4.56 -2.43 6.15
CA MET A 1 -3.66 -1.50 6.86
C MET A 1 -4.37 -1.01 8.12
N ILE A 2 -3.65 -0.74 9.19
CA ILE A 2 -4.15 -0.03 10.38
C ILE A 2 -3.94 1.47 10.22
N ALA A 3 -4.64 2.28 11.03
CA ALA A 3 -4.70 3.73 10.88
C ALA A 3 -3.33 4.42 10.69
N LYS A 4 -2.30 4.02 11.46
CA LYS A 4 -0.95 4.62 11.38
C LYS A 4 -0.22 4.37 10.06
N GLU A 5 -0.60 3.33 9.31
CA GLU A 5 0.03 2.97 8.04
C GLU A 5 -0.61 3.67 6.84
N VAL A 6 -1.84 4.20 6.99
CA VAL A 6 -2.61 4.75 5.87
C VAL A 6 -1.89 5.92 5.23
N GLN A 7 -1.56 6.96 5.99
CA GLN A 7 -0.94 8.16 5.42
C GLN A 7 0.42 7.90 4.74
N PRO A 8 1.34 7.12 5.36
CA PRO A 8 2.58 6.72 4.68
C PRO A 8 2.34 6.08 3.30
N VAL A 9 1.37 5.16 3.20
CA VAL A 9 1.02 4.51 1.92
C VAL A 9 0.40 5.51 0.94
N LEU A 10 -0.52 6.36 1.40
CA LEU A 10 -1.18 7.39 0.59
C LEU A 10 -0.19 8.36 -0.07
N VAL A 11 0.94 8.64 0.58
CA VAL A 11 1.99 9.52 0.06
C VAL A 11 3.02 8.76 -0.81
N ALA A 12 3.32 7.51 -0.49
CA ALA A 12 4.38 6.75 -1.16
C ALA A 12 4.07 6.42 -2.63
N LEU A 13 2.81 6.04 -2.92
CA LEU A 13 2.39 5.58 -4.24
C LEU A 13 2.33 6.69 -5.30
N PRO A 14 1.76 7.88 -5.03
CA PRO A 14 1.75 8.99 -5.99
C PRO A 14 3.14 9.46 -6.40
N ARG A 15 4.14 9.41 -5.50
CA ARG A 15 5.54 9.72 -5.82
C ARG A 15 6.16 8.76 -6.86
N GLY A 16 5.56 7.58 -7.04
CA GLY A 16 5.94 6.58 -8.04
C GLY A 16 5.05 6.56 -9.28
N GLY A 17 4.19 7.56 -9.49
CA GLY A 17 3.26 7.61 -10.62
C GLY A 17 2.05 6.69 -10.47
N VAL A 18 1.74 6.24 -9.24
CA VAL A 18 0.59 5.39 -8.95
C VAL A 18 -0.50 6.20 -8.26
N ASN A 19 -1.61 6.42 -8.95
CA ASN A 19 -2.66 7.34 -8.54
C ASN A 19 -3.66 6.70 -7.59
N LEU A 20 -4.00 7.40 -6.50
CA LEU A 20 -5.05 6.99 -5.58
C LEU A 20 -6.41 7.04 -6.29
N VAL A 21 -7.19 5.96 -6.17
CA VAL A 21 -8.56 5.89 -6.67
C VAL A 21 -9.55 6.02 -5.53
N GLU A 22 -9.36 5.23 -4.47
CA GLU A 22 -10.23 5.27 -3.29
C GLU A 22 -9.51 4.77 -2.03
N ALA A 23 -10.02 5.19 -0.87
CA ALA A 23 -9.68 4.65 0.44
C ALA A 23 -10.97 4.34 1.20
N ARG A 24 -11.09 3.14 1.76
CA ARG A 24 -12.30 2.70 2.47
C ARG A 24 -12.02 1.70 3.59
N HIS A 25 -13.00 1.49 4.46
CA HIS A 25 -13.07 0.40 5.42
C HIS A 25 -14.42 -0.31 5.26
N HIS A 26 -14.54 -1.56 5.72
CA HIS A 26 -15.77 -2.36 5.55
C HIS A 26 -16.41 -2.80 6.86
N ASN A 27 -15.62 -2.82 7.93
CA ASN A 27 -16.02 -3.35 9.20
C ASN A 27 -16.45 -2.20 10.09
N LEU A 28 -17.56 -2.39 10.82
CA LEU A 28 -18.12 -1.37 11.69
C LEU A 28 -17.46 -1.37 13.08
N THR A 29 -17.04 -2.53 13.58
CA THR A 29 -16.61 -2.74 14.97
C THR A 29 -15.27 -3.46 15.09
N ASP A 30 -14.46 -3.52 14.03
CA ASP A 30 -13.11 -4.09 14.14
C ASP A 30 -12.19 -3.14 14.90
N ASP A 31 -11.31 -3.71 15.73
CA ASP A 31 -10.28 -2.95 16.44
C ASP A 31 -8.96 -3.75 16.42
N PRO A 32 -7.88 -3.22 15.80
CA PRO A 32 -7.82 -1.95 15.08
C PRO A 32 -8.61 -1.98 13.76
N HIS A 33 -9.21 -0.86 13.39
CA HIS A 33 -9.87 -0.70 12.08
C HIS A 33 -8.91 -1.01 10.92
N LEU A 34 -9.37 -1.85 9.99
CA LEU A 34 -8.65 -2.14 8.77
C LEU A 34 -9.11 -1.25 7.60
N PHE A 35 -8.14 -0.56 7.03
CA PHE A 35 -8.27 0.28 5.85
C PHE A 35 -7.75 -0.42 4.61
N PHE A 36 -8.46 -0.21 3.51
CA PHE A 36 -8.21 -0.71 2.16
C PHE A 36 -8.10 0.49 1.21
N VAL A 37 -7.24 0.36 0.21
CA VAL A 37 -6.97 1.42 -0.77
C VAL A 37 -6.91 0.81 -2.16
N HIS A 38 -7.42 1.54 -3.15
CA HIS A 38 -7.24 1.19 -4.55
C HIS A 38 -6.42 2.24 -5.25
N TYR A 39 -5.64 1.76 -6.19
CA TYR A 39 -4.70 2.55 -6.95
C TYR A 39 -4.75 2.15 -8.41
N TRP A 40 -4.43 3.10 -9.28
CA TRP A 40 -4.36 2.88 -10.72
C TRP A 40 -3.07 3.45 -11.30
N ALA A 41 -2.42 2.67 -12.16
CA ALA A 41 -1.26 3.10 -12.94
C ALA A 41 -1.13 2.26 -14.21
N VAL A 42 -0.56 2.87 -15.24
CA VAL A 42 -0.10 2.20 -16.46
C VAL A 42 1.32 2.68 -16.74
N GLY A 43 2.24 1.76 -17.02
CA GLY A 43 3.65 2.08 -17.24
C GLY A 43 4.53 0.85 -17.22
N ASP A 44 5.85 1.07 -17.20
CA ASP A 44 6.84 0.00 -17.09
C ASP A 44 6.63 -0.84 -15.82
N ALA A 45 6.54 -2.16 -15.99
CA ALA A 45 6.28 -3.11 -14.92
C ALA A 45 7.32 -3.04 -13.80
N VAL A 46 8.61 -2.89 -14.13
CA VAL A 46 9.69 -2.86 -13.12
C VAL A 46 9.61 -1.58 -12.30
N SER A 47 9.37 -0.45 -12.95
CA SER A 47 9.18 0.84 -12.29
C SER A 47 7.97 0.83 -11.35
N LEU A 48 6.83 0.28 -11.80
CA LEU A 48 5.64 0.13 -10.99
C LEU A 48 5.86 -0.81 -9.80
N ALA A 49 6.50 -1.96 -10.01
CA ALA A 49 6.82 -2.89 -8.93
C ALA A 49 7.68 -2.24 -7.83
N LYS A 50 8.67 -1.43 -8.21
CA LYS A 50 9.51 -0.67 -7.26
C LYS A 50 8.69 0.37 -6.49
N ALA A 51 7.76 1.07 -7.14
CA ALA A 51 6.87 2.02 -6.48
C ALA A 51 5.94 1.33 -5.46
N ILE A 52 5.33 0.21 -5.86
CA ILE A 52 4.48 -0.61 -4.99
C ILE A 52 5.27 -1.15 -3.81
N ARG A 53 6.49 -1.68 -4.03
CA ARG A 53 7.35 -2.19 -2.95
C ARG A 53 7.63 -1.13 -1.89
N ARG A 54 7.98 0.10 -2.28
CA ARG A 54 8.21 1.21 -1.35
C ARG A 54 7.00 1.52 -0.48
N ALA A 55 5.79 1.45 -1.04
CA ALA A 55 4.56 1.65 -0.27
C ALA A 55 4.33 0.50 0.72
N VAL A 56 4.54 -0.74 0.27
CA VAL A 56 4.43 -1.92 1.13
C VAL A 56 5.46 -1.88 2.27
N ASP A 57 6.67 -1.34 2.07
CA ASP A 57 7.69 -1.12 3.11
C ASP A 57 7.24 -0.14 4.21
N THR A 58 6.21 0.67 3.99
CA THR A 58 5.64 1.56 5.01
C THR A 58 4.58 0.88 5.89
N THR A 59 4.35 -0.42 5.69
CA THR A 59 3.40 -1.22 6.46
C THR A 59 4.11 -2.23 7.35
N ASN A 60 3.39 -2.82 8.29
CA ASN A 60 3.82 -3.86 9.22
C ASN A 60 3.99 -5.22 8.52
N VAL A 61 4.07 -5.28 7.18
CA VAL A 61 4.12 -6.54 6.46
C VAL A 61 5.35 -7.33 6.90
N VAL A 62 5.14 -8.58 7.28
CA VAL A 62 6.23 -9.51 7.58
C VAL A 62 6.64 -10.18 6.28
N ARG A 63 7.92 -10.08 5.93
CA ARG A 63 8.44 -10.75 4.75
C ARG A 63 8.48 -12.25 5.00
N MET A 64 8.02 -13.02 4.02
CA MET A 64 8.11 -14.49 4.09
C MET A 64 9.57 -14.92 4.24
N PRO A 65 9.91 -15.79 5.20
CA PRO A 65 11.26 -16.35 5.32
C PRO A 65 11.64 -17.08 4.02
N GLY A 66 12.82 -16.79 3.48
CA GLY A 66 13.34 -17.42 2.26
C GLY A 66 12.96 -16.76 0.93
N GLY A 67 12.17 -15.67 0.95
CA GLY A 67 11.89 -14.86 -0.23
C GLY A 67 13.04 -13.93 -0.60
N ALA A 68 14.18 -14.50 -1.03
CA ALA A 68 15.21 -13.73 -1.72
C ALA A 68 14.65 -13.17 -3.03
N ALA A 69 14.93 -11.90 -3.27
CA ALA A 69 15.00 -11.35 -4.62
C ALA A 69 16.43 -11.50 -5.10
#